data_AF-A0A7K1W752-F1
#
_entry.id   AF-A0A7K1W752-F1
#
_cell.length_a   1.000
_cell.length_b   1.000
_cell.length_c   1.000
_cell.angle_alpha   90.00
_cell.angle_beta   90.00
_cell.angle_gamma   90.00
#
_symmetry.space_group_name_H-M   'P 1'
#
loop_
_entity.id
_entity.type
_entity.pdbx_description
1 polymer ?
#
loop_
_entity_poly.entity_id
_entity_poly.type
_entity_poly.pdbx_seq_one_letter_code
_entity_poly.pdbx_strand_id
1 'polypeptide(L)'
;MALPTVEVLSEQLAAVSGATEVTPDAPIRHIPGVDSLDLMEWLYNFQNEHPDIPADESLFAELDDTTTMRDVYAKLVDLAPQPAEA
;
A
#
# COMPACT_ATOMS: atom_id res chain seq x y z
N MET A 1 -7.02 -2.07 14.89
CA MET A 1 -6.35 -3.34 14.51
C MET A 1 -4.90 -3.04 14.16
N ALA A 2 -4.00 -4.02 14.22
CA ALA A 2 -2.61 -3.80 13.77
C ALA A 2 -2.55 -3.70 12.24
N LEU A 3 -1.64 -2.87 11.72
CA LEU A 3 -1.34 -2.80 10.29
C LEU A 3 -0.83 -4.17 9.81
N PRO A 4 -1.30 -4.73 8.68
CA PRO A 4 -0.69 -5.89 8.05
C PRO A 4 0.77 -5.62 7.68
N THR A 5 1.59 -6.66 7.49
CA THR A 5 2.99 -6.49 7.06
C THR A 5 3.08 -6.02 5.62
N VAL A 6 4.22 -5.47 5.23
CA VAL A 6 4.49 -5.05 3.84
C VAL A 6 4.30 -6.20 2.84
N GLU A 7 4.64 -7.44 3.23
CA GLU A 7 4.45 -8.63 2.40
C GLU A 7 2.97 -8.87 2.11
N VAL A 8 2.12 -8.79 3.13
CA VAL A 8 0.67 -8.96 2.97
C VAL A 8 0.09 -7.86 2.08
N LEU A 9 0.53 -6.62 2.28
CA LEU A 9 0.13 -5.49 1.42
C LEU A 9 0.53 -5.71 -0.05
N SER A 10 1.74 -6.22 -0.29
CA SER A 10 2.20 -6.61 -1.62
C SER A 10 1.36 -7.74 -2.23
N GLU A 11 1.04 -8.78 -1.46
CA GLU A 11 0.16 -9.88 -1.91
C GLU A 11 -1.24 -9.37 -2.29
N GLN A 12 -1.79 -8.45 -1.49
CA GLN A 12 -3.08 -7.81 -1.80
C GLN A 12 -2.99 -7.01 -3.11
N LEU A 13 -1.90 -6.26 -3.33
CA LEU A 13 -1.73 -5.51 -4.57
C LEU A 13 -1.58 -6.44 -5.77
N ALA A 14 -0.87 -7.56 -5.64
CA ALA A 14 -0.75 -8.57 -6.68
C ALA A 14 -2.12 -9.19 -7.02
N ALA A 15 -2.95 -9.45 -6.00
CA ALA A 15 -4.29 -10.00 -6.19
C ALA A 15 -5.24 -9.03 -6.92
N VAL A 16 -5.16 -7.73 -6.62
CA VAL A 16 -5.97 -6.68 -7.25
C VAL A 16 -5.52 -6.42 -8.69
N SER A 17 -4.22 -6.24 -8.89
CA SER A 17 -3.63 -5.94 -10.21
C SER A 17 -3.59 -7.13 -11.17
N GLY A 18 -3.70 -8.36 -10.64
CA GLY A 18 -3.44 -9.57 -11.42
C GLY A 18 -1.97 -9.76 -11.79
N ALA A 19 -1.06 -8.97 -11.20
CA ALA A 19 0.38 -9.17 -11.33
C ALA A 19 0.78 -10.54 -10.77
N THR A 20 1.75 -11.20 -11.41
CA THR A 20 2.23 -12.52 -10.96
C THR A 20 2.88 -12.45 -9.58
N GLU A 21 3.62 -11.38 -9.32
CA GLU A 21 4.26 -11.11 -8.04
C GLU A 21 4.49 -9.60 -7.91
N VAL A 22 4.20 -9.07 -6.72
CA VAL A 22 4.56 -7.72 -6.30
C VAL A 22 5.61 -7.89 -5.21
N THR A 23 6.84 -7.45 -5.48
CA THR A 23 7.89 -7.51 -4.45
C THR A 23 7.92 -6.19 -3.66
N PRO A 24 8.08 -6.24 -2.34
CA PRO A 24 7.95 -5.05 -1.50
C PRO A 24 9.08 -4.04 -1.70
N ASP A 25 10.21 -4.49 -2.26
CA ASP A 25 11.41 -3.69 -2.53
C ASP A 25 11.55 -3.33 -4.02
N ALA A 26 10.63 -3.74 -4.89
CA ALA A 26 10.61 -3.29 -6.29
C ALA A 26 9.82 -1.99 -6.45
N PRO A 27 10.24 -1.12 -7.37
CA PRO A 27 9.47 0.07 -7.69
C PRO A 27 8.11 -0.28 -8.27
N ILE A 28 7.03 0.21 -7.65
CA ILE A 28 5.64 -0.15 -7.98
C ILE A 28 5.34 0.13 -9.46
N ARG A 29 5.79 1.28 -10.00
CA ARG A 29 5.57 1.66 -11.41
C ARG A 29 6.23 0.72 -12.43
N HIS A 30 7.23 -0.04 -12.00
CA HIS A 30 7.95 -0.98 -12.86
C HIS A 30 7.41 -2.41 -12.75
N ILE A 31 6.41 -2.64 -11.88
CA ILE A 31 5.81 -3.95 -11.72
C ILE A 31 4.85 -4.22 -12.89
N PRO A 32 5.10 -5.27 -13.70
CA PRO A 32 4.24 -5.57 -14.83
C PRO A 32 2.85 -5.99 -14.35
N GLY A 33 1.83 -5.31 -14.87
CA GLY A 33 0.42 -5.55 -14.53
C GLY A 33 -0.13 -4.64 -13.43
N VAL A 34 0.70 -3.82 -12.78
CA VAL A 34 0.22 -2.80 -11.83
C VAL A 34 0.03 -1.48 -12.57
N ASP A 35 -1.22 -1.03 -12.68
CA ASP A 35 -1.59 0.27 -13.19
C ASP A 35 -2.15 1.17 -12.08
N SER A 36 -2.40 2.45 -12.39
CA SER A 36 -2.94 3.41 -11.43
C SER A 36 -4.33 3.03 -10.91
N LEU A 37 -5.13 2.31 -11.71
CA LEU A 37 -6.44 1.82 -11.30
C LEU A 37 -6.32 0.75 -10.20
N ASP A 38 -5.34 -0.15 -10.31
CA ASP A 38 -5.12 -1.22 -9.33
C ASP A 38 -4.66 -0.65 -7.99
N LEU A 39 -3.84 0.40 -8.00
CA LEU A 39 -3.44 1.12 -6.79
C LEU A 39 -4.64 1.74 -6.06
N MET A 40 -5.58 2.32 -6.82
CA MET A 40 -6.79 2.91 -6.25
C MET A 40 -7.74 1.84 -5.70
N GLU A 41 -7.91 0.71 -6.39
CA GLU A 41 -8.73 -0.39 -5.91
C GLU A 41 -8.12 -1.04 -4.65
N TRP A 42 -6.80 -1.24 -4.64
CA TRP A 42 -6.07 -1.72 -3.47
C TRP A 42 -6.23 -0.77 -2.28
N LEU A 43 -6.11 0.55 -2.51
CA LEU A 43 -6.29 1.56 -1.46
C LEU A 43 -7.71 1.52 -0.90
N TYR A 44 -8.72 1.38 -1.76
CA TYR A 44 -10.10 1.28 -1.32
C TYR A 44 -10.35 0.03 -0.46
N ASN A 45 -9.80 -1.12 -0.86
CA ASN A 45 -9.86 -2.35 -0.07
C ASN A 45 -9.17 -2.15 1.29
N PHE A 46 -7.98 -1.55 1.29
CA PHE A 46 -7.24 -1.23 2.51
C PHE A 46 -8.05 -0.32 3.45
N GLN A 47 -8.64 0.76 2.95
CA GLN A 47 -9.49 1.67 3.73
C GLN A 47 -10.71 0.95 4.33
N ASN A 48 -11.29 0.01 3.58
CA ASN A 48 -12.44 -0.76 4.04
C ASN A 48 -12.06 -1.75 5.16
N GLU A 49 -10.86 -2.34 5.11
CA GLU A 49 -10.33 -3.19 6.17
C GLU A 49 -9.79 -2.38 7.37
N HIS A 50 -9.32 -1.16 7.12
CA HIS A 50 -8.69 -0.27 8.09
C HIS A 50 -9.34 1.12 8.13
N PRO A 51 -10.61 1.23 8.53
CA PRO A 51 -11.33 2.51 8.56
C PRO A 51 -10.76 3.53 9.57
N ASP A 52 -9.93 3.07 10.51
CA ASP A 52 -9.25 3.91 11.50
C ASP A 52 -8.01 4.64 10.93
N ILE A 53 -7.54 4.24 9.74
CA ILE A 53 -6.32 4.79 9.13
C ILE A 53 -6.73 5.77 8.04
N PRO A 54 -6.33 7.05 8.12
CA PRO A 54 -6.61 8.05 7.08
C PRO A 54 -5.65 7.87 5.89
N ALA A 55 -5.66 6.68 5.28
CA ALA A 55 -4.99 6.41 4.03
C ALA A 55 -5.81 7.00 2.90
N ASP A 56 -5.21 7.75 1.98
CA ASP A 56 -5.89 8.34 0.82
C ASP A 56 -4.94 8.42 -0.39
N GLU A 57 -5.41 9.01 -1.50
CA GLU A 57 -4.64 9.13 -2.74
C GLU A 57 -3.28 9.84 -2.56
N SER A 58 -3.11 10.62 -1.49
CA SER A 58 -1.84 11.25 -1.12
C SER A 58 -0.71 10.24 -0.89
N LEU A 59 -1.03 8.97 -0.58
CA LEU A 59 -0.04 7.89 -0.50
C LEU A 59 0.71 7.70 -1.82
N PHE A 60 0.05 8.00 -2.93
CA PHE A 60 0.56 7.84 -4.28
C PHE A 60 0.87 9.17 -4.97
N ALA A 61 0.65 10.31 -4.31
CA ALA A 61 0.94 11.63 -4.87
C ALA A 61 2.44 11.84 -5.13
N GLU A 62 3.29 11.24 -4.29
CA GLU A 62 4.76 11.27 -4.39
C GLU A 62 5.31 9.95 -4.95
N LEU A 63 4.52 9.21 -5.73
CA LEU A 63 4.97 7.93 -6.29
C LEU A 63 5.91 8.21 -7.47
N ASP A 64 7.20 8.02 -7.26
CA ASP A 64 8.28 8.12 -8.26
C ASP A 64 8.63 6.74 -8.83
N ASP A 65 9.57 6.71 -9.79
CA ASP A 65 10.12 5.48 -10.37
C ASP A 65 10.98 4.66 -9.39
N THR A 66 11.15 5.13 -8.15
CA THR A 66 11.85 4.44 -7.06
C THR A 66 10.94 4.01 -5.92
N THR A 67 9.68 4.45 -5.89
CA THR A 67 8.79 4.19 -4.76
C THR A 67 8.39 2.72 -4.73
N THR A 68 8.66 2.08 -3.59
CA THR A 68 8.39 0.66 -3.36
C THR A 68 7.17 0.48 -2.44
N MET A 69 6.68 -0.76 -2.31
CA MET A 69 5.61 -1.04 -1.35
C MET A 69 6.06 -0.79 0.09
N ARG A 70 7.37 -0.93 0.37
CA ARG A 70 7.96 -0.61 1.67
C ARG A 70 7.90 0.88 1.99
N ASP A 71 8.04 1.76 0.99
CA ASP A 71 7.86 3.21 1.19
C ASP A 71 6.40 3.56 1.50
N VAL A 72 5.46 2.97 0.77
CA VAL A 72 4.02 3.15 1.04
C VAL A 72 3.65 2.59 2.41
N TYR A 73 4.19 1.43 2.80
CA TYR A 73 4.02 0.86 4.14
C TYR A 73 4.54 1.81 5.22
N ALA A 74 5.71 2.43 5.03
CA ALA A 74 6.24 3.40 5.99
C ALA A 74 5.29 4.60 6.16
N LYS A 75 4.72 5.12 5.07
CA LYS A 75 3.69 6.17 5.13
C LYS A 75 2.43 5.71 5.88
N LEU A 76 1.96 4.48 5.63
CA LEU A 76 0.82 3.91 6.34
C LEU A 76 1.07 3.74 7.84
N VAL A 77 2.29 3.37 8.24
CA VAL A 77 2.68 3.28 9.65
C VAL A 77 2.66 4.65 10.33
N ASP A 78 3.07 5.70 9.63
CA ASP A 78 3.04 7.09 10.12
C ASP A 78 1.59 7.59 10.30
N LEU A 79 0.70 7.22 9.36
CA LEU A 79 -0.73 7.55 9.41
C LEU A 79 -1.52 6.70 10.43
N ALA A 80 -1.07 5.48 10.69
CA ALA A 80 -1.75 4.58 11.60
C ALA A 80 -1.82 5.20 13.01
N PRO A 81 -2.98 5.15 13.68
CA PRO A 81 -3.10 5.67 15.03
C PRO A 81 -2.11 4.94 15.92
N GLN A 82 -1.09 5.68 16.36
CA GLN A 82 -0.12 5.16 17.31
C GLN A 82 -0.91 4.74 18.56
N PRO A 83 -0.69 3.53 19.10
CA PRO A 83 -1.30 3.18 20.37
C PRO A 83 -0.88 4.26 21.37
N ALA A 84 -1.86 5.01 21.89
CA ALA A 84 -1.61 6.02 22.91
C ALA A 84 -0.83 5.32 24.04
N GLU A 85 0.46 5.65 24.17
CA GLU A 85 1.26 5.20 25.29
C GLU A 85 0.54 5.66 26.57
N ALA A 86 0.10 4.68 27.36
CA ALA A 86 -0.61 4.86 28.62
C ALA A 86 0.36 5.12 29.77
#